data_AF-A0A0J8TF77-F1
#
_entry.id   AF-A0A0J8TF77-F1
#
_cell.length_a   1.000
_cell.length_b   1.000
_cell.length_c   1.000
_cell.angle_alpha   90.00
_cell.angle_beta   90.00
_cell.angle_gamma   90.00
#
_symmetry.space_group_name_H-M   'P 1'
#
loop_
_entity.id
_entity.type
_entity.pdbx_description
1 polymer ?
#
loop_
_entity_poly.entity_id
_entity_poly.type
_entity_poly.pdbx_seq_one_letter_code
_entity_poly.pdbx_strand_id
1 'polypeptide(L)' 'MPELAEAADEGRLIEVFGAGTAAIVSPVRNISWKGRLVDCGLKKDEEAGKIALEMKNWIEGIQYGEEKHPWSVEL' A
#
# COMPACT_ATOMS: atom_id res chain seq x y z
N MET A 1 5.84 12.46 10.53
CA MET A 1 5.93 13.27 9.30
C MET A 1 7.34 13.71 8.94
N PRO A 2 8.16 14.30 9.85
CA PRO A 2 9.53 14.69 9.53
C PRO A 2 10.38 13.53 8.97
N GLU A 3 10.38 12.38 9.64
CA GLU A 3 11.14 11.18 9.23
C GLU A 3 10.71 10.63 7.86
N LEU A 4 9.41 10.63 7.57
CA LEU A 4 8.88 10.15 6.28
C LEU A 4 9.28 11.09 5.14
N ALA A 5 9.20 12.39 5.38
CA ALA A 5 9.57 13.42 4.41
C ALA A 5 11.08 13.40 4.13
N GLU A 6 11.92 13.16 5.14
CA GLU A 6 13.36 12.98 5.01
C GLU A 6 13.70 11.68 4.27
N ALA A 7 13.05 10.56 4.62
CA ALA A 7 13.25 9.29 3.91
C ALA A 7 12.86 9.36 2.44
N ALA A 8 11.82 10.14 2.08
CA ALA A 8 11.45 10.40 0.69
C ALA A 8 12.53 11.23 -0.02
N ASP A 9 13.03 12.29 0.61
CA ASP A 9 14.08 13.16 0.05
C ASP A 9 15.40 12.40 -0.16
N GLU A 10 15.71 11.45 0.72
CA GLU A 10 16.88 10.56 0.64
C GLU A 10 16.68 9.35 -0.28
N GLY A 11 15.49 9.18 -0.89
CA GLY A 11 15.18 8.04 -1.76
C GLY A 11 15.11 6.69 -1.04
N ARG A 12 14.93 6.69 0.28
CA ARG A 12 14.78 5.47 1.10
C ARG A 12 13.33 5.02 1.26
N LEU A 13 12.36 5.90 0.99
CA LEU A 13 10.93 5.57 1.05
C LEU A 13 10.55 4.72 -0.17
N ILE A 14 10.05 3.50 0.09
CA ILE A 14 9.72 2.52 -0.97
C ILE A 14 8.27 2.66 -1.41
N GLU A 15 7.33 2.59 -0.47
CA GLU A 15 5.89 2.74 -0.74
C GLU A 15 5.13 3.19 0.51
N VAL A 16 3.95 3.78 0.31
CA VAL A 16 2.99 4.11 1.37
C VAL A 16 1.61 3.63 0.95
N PHE A 17 0.89 2.95 1.83
CA PHE A 17 -0.48 2.54 1.61
C PHE A 17 -1.27 2.49 2.93
N GLY A 18 -2.57 2.77 2.84
CA GLY A 18 -3.52 2.44 3.92
C GLY A 18 -4.01 1.01 3.79
N ALA A 19 -4.55 0.43 4.87
CA ALA A 19 -5.18 -0.89 4.85
C ALA A 19 -6.50 -0.86 5.64
N GLY A 20 -7.53 -1.53 5.14
CA GLY A 20 -8.82 -1.61 5.84
C GLY A 20 -9.83 -2.50 5.12
N THR A 21 -10.95 -2.80 5.78
CA THR A 21 -11.95 -3.73 5.23
C THR A 21 -12.54 -3.27 3.89
N ALA A 22 -12.76 -1.96 3.72
CA ALA A 22 -13.32 -1.42 2.48
C ALA A 22 -12.33 -1.48 1.30
N ALA A 23 -11.03 -1.43 1.59
CA ALA A 23 -9.96 -1.48 0.61
C ALA A 23 -8.75 -2.13 1.28
N ILE A 24 -8.54 -3.42 0.98
CA ILE A 24 -7.51 -4.28 1.60
C ILE A 24 -6.18 -3.54 1.67
N VAL A 25 -5.81 -2.89 0.56
CA VAL A 25 -4.78 -1.86 0.49
C VAL A 25 -5.29 -0.66 -0.30
N SER A 26 -4.82 0.54 0.06
CA SER A 26 -5.08 1.79 -0.65
C SER A 26 -3.75 2.54 -0.85
N PRO A 27 -3.11 2.43 -2.02
CA PRO A 27 -1.82 3.05 -2.29
C PRO A 27 -1.88 4.58 -2.24
N VAL A 28 -0.83 5.21 -1.71
CA VAL A 28 -0.72 6.68 -1.58
C VAL A 28 0.42 7.15 -2.47
N ARG A 29 0.12 8.01 -3.46
CA ARG A 29 1.14 8.55 -4.38
C ARG A 29 1.88 9.76 -3.80
N ASN A 30 1.13 10.68 -3.20
CA ASN A 30 1.68 11.93 -2.68
C ASN A 30 1.00 12.29 -1.36
N ILE A 31 1.78 12.87 -0.46
CA ILE A 31 1.27 13.52 0.75
C ILE A 31 1.58 15.01 0.67
N SER A 32 0.54 15.84 0.75
CA SER A 32 0.72 17.30 0.88
C SER A 32 1.11 17.64 2.31
N TRP A 33 2.30 18.22 2.49
CA TRP A 33 2.82 18.58 3.80
C TRP A 33 3.69 19.84 3.72
N LYS A 34 3.42 20.83 4.58
CA LYS A 34 4.18 22.10 4.67
C LYS A 34 4.37 22.81 3.32
N GLY A 35 3.34 22.81 2.46
CA GLY A 35 3.38 23.49 1.16
C GLY A 35 4.17 22.77 0.07
N ARG A 36 4.64 21.54 0.32
CA ARG A 36 5.25 20.67 -0.69
C ARG A 36 4.53 19.32 -0.79
N LEU A 37 4.75 18.62 -1.89
CA LEU A 37 4.35 17.23 -2.06
C LEU A 37 5.51 16.31 -1.66
N VAL A 38 5.23 15.34 -0.81
CA VAL A 38 6.12 14.23 -0.49
C VAL A 38 5.75 13.07 -1.39
N ASP A 39 6.66 12.69 -2.30
CA ASP A 39 6.52 11.53 -3.17
C ASP A 39 6.63 10.25 -2.31
N CYS A 40 5.69 9.33 -2.49
CA CYS A 40 5.57 8.11 -1.69
C CYS A 40 6.10 6.86 -2.42
N GLY A 41 6.91 7.01 -3.47
CA GLY A 41 7.63 5.93 -4.12
C GLY A 41 6.88 5.23 -5.27
N LEU A 42 5.67 5.68 -5.61
CA LEU A 42 4.88 5.16 -6.72
C LEU A 42 5.24 5.83 -8.04
N LYS A 43 5.72 5.05 -9.02
CA LYS A 43 5.99 5.56 -10.37
C LYS A 43 4.71 6.04 -11.04
N LYS A 44 4.85 6.99 -11.98
CA LYS A 44 3.73 7.70 -12.61
C LYS A 44 2.69 6.78 -13.27
N ASP A 45 3.12 5.62 -13.75
CA ASP A 45 2.36 4.60 -14.46
C ASP A 45 1.97 3.39 -13.60
N GLU A 46 2.33 3.40 -12.31
CA GLU A 46 1.99 2.35 -11.35
C GLU A 46 0.83 2.82 -10.45
N GLU A 47 -0.20 1.98 -10.31
CA GLU A 47 -1.36 2.24 -9.43
C GLU A 47 -1.15 1.69 -8.01
N ALA A 48 -0.22 0.76 -7.82
CA ALA A 48 0.12 0.15 -6.54
C ALA A 48 1.60 -0.23 -6.48
N GLY A 49 2.19 -0.12 -5.28
CA GLY A 49 3.52 -0.62 -5.01
C GLY A 49 3.55 -2.14 -5.00
N LYS A 50 4.75 -2.72 -5.13
CA LYS A 50 4.92 -4.17 -5.19
C LYS A 50 4.37 -4.86 -3.92
N ILE A 51 4.66 -4.31 -2.74
CA ILE A 51 4.27 -4.96 -1.47
C ILE A 51 2.76 -4.84 -1.28
N ALA A 52 2.19 -3.65 -1.49
CA ALA A 52 0.76 -3.43 -1.44
C ALA A 52 0.00 -4.40 -2.38
N LEU A 53 0.47 -4.57 -3.63
CA LEU A 53 -0.16 -5.46 -4.59
C LEU A 53 -0.04 -6.93 -4.19
N GLU A 54 1.11 -7.36 -3.68
CA GLU A 54 1.30 -8.72 -3.16
C GLU A 54 0.36 -9.00 -1.98
N MET A 55 0.25 -8.07 -1.02
CA MET A 55 -0.67 -8.20 0.12
C MET A 55 -2.14 -8.25 -0.32
N LYS A 56 -2.54 -7.39 -1.27
CA LYS A 56 -3.89 -7.41 -1.85
C LYS A 56 -4.24 -8.78 -2.40
N ASN A 57 -3.41 -9.27 -3.32
CA ASN A 57 -3.69 -10.50 -4.06
C ASN A 57 -3.73 -11.72 -3.13
N TRP A 58 -2.83 -11.77 -2.13
CA TRP A 58 -2.82 -12.87 -1.15
C TRP A 58 -4.06 -12.87 -0.27
N ILE A 59 -4.46 -11.71 0.27
CA ILE A 59 -5.65 -11.58 1.10
C ILE A 59 -6.92 -11.88 0.28
N GLU A 60 -7.01 -11.38 -0.95
CA GLU A 60 -8.13 -11.69 -1.86
C GLU A 60 -8.18 -13.19 -2.18
N GLY A 61 -7.04 -13.84 -2.44
CA GLY A 61 -6.98 -15.28 -2.69
C GLY A 61 -7.53 -16.10 -1.52
N ILE A 62 -7.25 -15.67 -0.28
CA ILE A 62 -7.86 -16.27 0.92
C ILE A 62 -9.37 -16.00 0.98
N GLN A 63 -9.79 -14.75 0.75
CA GLN A 63 -11.19 -14.34 0.86
C GLN A 63 -12.10 -15.03 -0.18
N TYR A 64 -11.60 -15.24 -1.40
CA TYR A 64 -12.33 -15.88 -2.48
C TYR A 64 -12.10 -17.40 -2.59
N GLY A 65 -11.31 -17.98 -1.67
CA GLY A 65 -11.08 -19.42 -1.59
C GLY A 65 -10.12 -19.98 -2.64
N GLU A 66 -9.37 -19.13 -3.33
CA GLU A 66 -8.25 -19.53 -4.20
C GLU A 66 -7.10 -20.12 -3.37
N GLU A 67 -6.92 -19.63 -2.13
CA GLU A 67 -5.98 -20.15 -1.14
C GLU A 67 -6.71 -20.63 0.11
N LYS A 68 -6.57 -21.93 0.44
CA LYS A 68 -7.13 -22.48 1.67
C LYS A 68 -6.38 -21.93 2.88
N HIS A 69 -7.08 -21.20 3.74
CA HIS A 69 -6.49 -20.60 4.92
C HIS A 69 -7.49 -20.55 6.09
N PRO A 70 -7.06 -20.77 7.35
CA PRO A 70 -7.94 -20.73 8.53
C PRO A 70 -8.59 -19.37 8.82
N TRP A 71 -8.26 -18.32 8.06
CA TRP A 71 -8.87 -17.00 8.19
C TRP A 71 -10.18 -16.86 7.40
N SER A 72 -10.41 -17.72 6.39
CA SER A 72 -11.66 -17.75 5.64
C SER A 72 -12.56 -18.80 6.25
N VAL A 73 -13.74 -18.38 6.72
CA VAL A 73 -14.74 -19.26 7.32
C VAL A 73 -15.85 -19.48 6.31
N GLU A 74 -16.03 -20.72 5.89
CA GLU A 74 -17.16 -21.13 5.06
C GLU A 74 -18.46 -21.00 5.87
N LEU A 75 -19.50 -20.43 5.26
CA LEU A 75 -20.83 -20.26 5.85
C LEU A 75 -21.69 -21.52 5.70
#